data_AF-A0A8T6RN62-F1
#
_entry.id   AF-A0A8T6RN62-F1
#
_cell.length_a   1.000
_cell.length_b   1.000
_cell.length_c   1.000
_cell.angle_alpha   90.00
_cell.angle_beta   90.00
_cell.angle_gamma   90.00
#
_symmetry.space_group_name_H-M   'P 1'
#
loop_
_entity.id
_entity.type
_entity.pdbx_description
1 polymer ?
#
loop_
_entity_poly.entity_id
_entity_poly.type
_entity_poly.pdbx_seq_one_letter_code
_entity_poly.pdbx_strand_id
1 'polypeptide(L)'
;MKKKAYMVPNPLMPGQPLIFNADICNGCNKCVDVCRRDILMPNSNKGKPPIILYPDECWYCGNCVEYCPRPGASKFNHPLVQKIGWIRKDTGKFYRIGMKNPPPPVKKPPIG
;
A
#
# COMPACT_ATOMS: atom_id res chain seq x y z
N MET A 1 11.58 32.62 21.40
CA MET A 1 11.58 31.17 21.70
C MET A 1 11.25 30.38 20.44
N LYS A 2 12.11 29.46 19.99
CA LYS A 2 11.76 28.52 18.92
C LYS A 2 10.80 27.48 19.50
N LYS A 3 9.54 27.48 19.06
CA LYS A 3 8.58 26.42 19.41
C LYS A 3 9.06 25.12 18.73
N LYS A 4 9.23 24.05 19.50
CA LYS A 4 9.51 22.72 18.95
C LYS A 4 8.20 22.13 18.43
N ALA A 5 8.23 21.62 17.20
CA ALA A 5 7.13 20.86 16.62
C ALA A 5 7.59 19.42 16.42
N TYR A 6 6.71 18.46 16.71
CA TYR A 6 6.97 17.03 16.57
C TYR A 6 5.93 16.45 15.63
N MET A 7 6.38 15.61 14.71
CA MET A 7 5.49 14.82 13.86
C MET A 7 5.05 13.60 14.66
N VAL A 8 3.74 13.42 14.79
CA VAL A 8 3.15 12.26 15.49
C VAL A 8 2.48 11.40 14.44
N PRO A 9 2.91 10.14 14.24
CA PRO A 9 2.25 9.25 13.29
C PRO A 9 0.83 8.97 13.76
N ASN A 10 -0.13 9.04 12.84
CA ASN A 10 -1.47 8.56 13.13
C ASN A 10 -1.38 7.04 13.39
N PRO A 11 -2.17 6.48 14.32
CA PRO A 11 -2.25 5.05 14.48
C PRO A 11 -2.56 4.41 13.13
N LEU A 12 -1.83 3.35 12.78
CA LEU A 12 -2.18 2.52 11.64
C LEU A 12 -3.49 1.80 11.98
N MET A 13 -4.61 2.43 11.64
CA MET A 13 -5.91 1.79 11.54
C MET A 13 -5.81 0.62 10.53
N PRO A 14 -6.80 -0.30 10.40
CA PRO A 14 -6.64 -1.51 9.58
C PRO A 14 -6.20 -1.27 8.12
N GLY A 15 -6.30 -0.04 7.62
CA GLY A 15 -5.58 0.42 6.44
C GLY A 15 -4.08 0.56 6.69
N GLN A 16 -3.31 -0.51 6.48
CA GLN A 16 -1.87 -0.41 6.24
C GLN A 16 -1.64 -0.33 4.73
N PRO A 17 -1.59 0.87 4.10
CA PRO A 17 -1.57 0.99 2.64
C PRO A 17 -0.28 0.48 1.99
N LEU A 18 0.82 0.49 2.76
CA LEU A 18 2.16 0.23 2.26
C LEU A 18 2.90 -0.66 3.25
N ILE A 19 3.60 -1.66 2.73
CA ILE A 19 4.43 -2.59 3.48
C ILE A 19 5.85 -2.45 2.95
N PHE A 20 6.81 -2.22 3.84
CA PHE A 20 8.23 -2.14 3.48
C PHE A 20 8.97 -3.41 3.84
N ASN A 21 9.87 -3.85 2.97
CA ASN A 21 10.88 -4.84 3.28
C ASN A 21 12.16 -4.11 3.73
N ALA A 22 12.47 -4.19 5.01
CA ALA A 22 13.62 -3.51 5.61
C ALA A 22 14.99 -4.09 5.19
N ASP A 23 15.03 -5.31 4.66
CA ASP A 23 16.27 -5.94 4.21
C ASP A 23 16.69 -5.44 2.82
N ILE A 24 15.72 -5.01 2.01
CA ILE A 24 15.94 -4.49 0.66
C ILE A 24 15.97 -2.97 0.66
N CYS A 25 15.11 -2.31 1.45
CA CYS A 25 15.04 -0.86 1.53
C CYS A 25 16.32 -0.28 2.15
N ASN A 26 16.86 0.77 1.54
CA ASN A 26 18.04 1.48 2.03
C ASN A 26 17.75 2.92 2.49
N GLY A 27 16.47 3.28 2.67
CA GLY A 27 16.08 4.62 3.10
C GLY A 27 16.40 5.75 2.10
N CYS A 28 16.43 5.46 0.78
CA CYS A 28 16.69 6.48 -0.25
C CYS A 28 15.59 7.53 -0.41
N ASN A 29 14.42 7.34 0.20
CA ASN A 29 13.29 8.26 0.21
C ASN A 29 12.66 8.62 -1.13
N LYS A 30 13.00 7.93 -2.23
CA LYS A 30 12.33 8.17 -3.53
C LYS A 30 10.80 8.06 -3.45
N CYS A 31 10.28 7.15 -2.62
CA CYS A 31 8.85 7.00 -2.37
C CYS A 31 8.23 8.19 -1.60
N VAL A 32 9.00 8.89 -0.77
CA VAL A 32 8.59 10.15 -0.12
C VAL A 32 8.38 11.22 -1.19
N ASP A 33 9.37 11.40 -2.07
CA ASP A 33 9.35 12.46 -3.11
C ASP A 33 8.19 12.35 -4.10
N VAL A 34 7.78 11.12 -4.44
CA VAL A 34 6.72 10.85 -5.43
C VAL A 34 5.33 10.69 -4.81
N CYS A 35 5.21 10.77 -3.49
CA CYS A 35 3.94 10.59 -2.80
C CYS A 35 3.04 11.79 -3.06
N ARG A 36 1.93 11.60 -3.78
CA ARG A 36 1.02 12.70 -4.13
C ARG A 36 0.22 13.28 -2.95
N ARG A 37 0.30 12.63 -1.79
CA ARG A 37 -0.45 12.96 -0.57
C ARG A 37 0.44 13.23 0.64
N ASP A 38 1.77 13.22 0.45
CA ASP A 38 2.75 13.51 1.51
C ASP A 38 2.53 12.69 2.80
N ILE A 39 2.07 11.44 2.66
CA ILE A 39 1.79 10.57 3.82
C ILE A 39 3.04 9.91 4.39
N LEU A 40 4.18 10.05 3.72
CA LEU A 40 5.45 9.42 4.07
C LEU A 40 6.44 10.47 4.56
N MET A 41 7.30 10.10 5.50
CA MET A 41 8.42 10.91 5.94
C MET A 41 9.69 10.07 6.04
N PRO A 42 10.89 10.62 5.73
CA PRO A 42 12.15 9.97 5.99
C PRO A 42 12.25 9.47 7.43
N ASN A 43 12.86 8.30 7.58
CA ASN A 43 13.16 7.77 8.90
C ASN A 43 14.26 8.59 9.57
N SER A 44 14.13 8.83 10.88
CA SER A 44 15.20 9.44 11.67
C SER A 44 16.45 8.56 11.72
N ASN A 45 16.28 7.23 11.60
CA ASN A 45 17.37 6.28 11.48
C ASN A 45 17.75 6.11 10.01
N LYS A 46 18.94 6.58 9.63
CA LYS A 46 19.47 6.43 8.26
C LYS A 46 19.46 4.96 7.83
N GLY A 47 19.11 4.73 6.57
CA GLY A 47 19.05 3.39 5.98
C GLY A 47 17.74 2.63 6.25
N LYS A 48 16.89 3.09 7.18
CA LYS A 48 15.60 2.44 7.46
C LYS A 48 14.50 2.91 6.50
N PRO A 49 13.45 2.08 6.28
CA PRO A 49 12.29 2.49 5.51
C PRO A 49 11.63 3.76 6.05
N PRO A 50 11.02 4.59 5.20
CA PRO A 50 10.32 5.78 5.64
C PRO A 50 9.11 5.43 6.51
N ILE A 51 8.71 6.40 7.32
CA ILE A 51 7.59 6.29 8.26
C ILE A 51 6.32 6.67 7.52
N ILE A 52 5.27 5.86 7.69
CA ILE A 52 3.91 6.19 7.23
C ILE A 52 3.27 7.06 8.32
N LEU A 53 3.09 8.34 8.04
CA LEU A 53 2.61 9.32 9.00
C LEU A 53 1.09 9.47 8.99
N TYR A 54 0.50 9.51 7.79
CA TYR A 54 -0.94 9.70 7.58
C TYR A 54 -1.51 8.57 6.70
N PRO A 55 -1.57 7.33 7.20
CA PRO A 55 -1.98 6.16 6.41
C PRO A 55 -3.37 6.31 5.77
N ASP A 56 -4.30 6.97 6.47
CA ASP A 56 -5.69 7.15 6.05
C ASP A 56 -5.85 8.14 4.89
N GLU A 57 -4.84 8.98 4.65
CA GLU A 57 -4.80 9.95 3.54
C GLU A 57 -4.26 9.33 2.24
N CYS A 58 -3.91 8.04 2.25
CA CYS A 58 -3.40 7.35 1.08
C CYS A 58 -4.48 7.21 0.00
N TRP A 59 -4.16 7.67 -1.22
CA TRP A 59 -5.04 7.53 -2.39
C TRP A 59 -4.90 6.21 -3.14
N TYR A 60 -4.00 5.36 -2.67
CA TYR A 60 -3.77 4.06 -3.27
C TYR A 60 -3.32 4.09 -4.74
N CYS A 61 -2.58 5.15 -5.13
CA CYS A 61 -2.08 5.35 -6.49
C CYS A 61 -0.85 4.49 -6.87
N GLY A 62 -0.11 3.95 -5.88
CA GLY A 62 1.01 3.03 -6.14
C GLY A 62 2.33 3.65 -6.58
N ASN A 63 2.43 4.98 -6.75
CA ASN A 63 3.68 5.66 -7.18
C ASN A 63 4.90 5.31 -6.32
N CYS A 64 4.71 5.14 -5.00
CA CYS A 64 5.78 4.77 -4.08
C CYS A 64 6.41 3.40 -4.40
N VAL A 65 5.64 2.48 -4.99
CA VAL A 65 6.09 1.15 -5.41
C VAL A 65 6.69 1.23 -6.81
N GLU A 66 5.99 1.87 -7.75
CA GLU A 66 6.40 1.98 -9.15
C GLU A 66 7.77 2.66 -9.31
N TYR A 67 7.97 3.79 -8.64
CA TYR A 67 9.22 4.55 -8.73
C TYR A 67 10.29 4.07 -7.75
N CYS A 68 10.06 2.96 -7.02
CA CYS A 68 11.06 2.46 -6.09
C CYS A 68 12.25 1.88 -6.88
N PRO A 69 13.47 2.41 -6.73
CA PRO A 69 14.63 1.92 -7.46
C PRO A 69 15.14 0.56 -6.95
N ARG A 70 14.47 0.00 -5.93
CA ARG A 70 14.82 -1.27 -5.29
C ARG A 70 13.60 -2.20 -5.35
N PRO A 71 13.48 -3.01 -6.42
CA PRO A 71 12.36 -3.93 -6.58
C PRO A 71 12.14 -4.78 -5.33
N GLY A 72 10.89 -4.88 -4.88
CA GLY A 72 10.52 -5.62 -3.67
C GLY A 72 10.76 -4.90 -2.33
N ALA A 73 11.38 -3.71 -2.33
CA ALA A 73 11.56 -2.93 -1.09
C ALA A 73 10.25 -2.37 -0.53
N SER A 74 9.23 -2.20 -1.37
CA SER A 74 7.90 -1.78 -0.96
C SER A 74 6.83 -2.56 -1.71
N LYS A 75 5.70 -2.79 -1.05
CA LYS A 75 4.54 -3.49 -1.59
C LYS A 75 3.28 -2.75 -1.20
N PHE A 76 2.40 -2.59 -2.17
CA PHE A 76 1.10 -1.99 -1.95
C PHE A 76 0.13 -2.98 -1.30
N ASN A 77 -0.64 -2.52 -0.31
CA ASN A 77 -1.72 -3.27 0.31
C ASN A 77 -3.02 -2.48 0.16
N HIS A 78 -3.71 -2.71 -0.96
CA HIS A 78 -5.00 -2.09 -1.24
C HIS A 78 -6.03 -2.40 -0.13
N PRO A 79 -6.88 -1.44 0.24
CA PRO A 79 -7.94 -1.65 1.21
C PRO A 79 -8.95 -2.66 0.66
N LEU A 80 -9.66 -3.34 1.56
CA LEU A 80 -10.60 -4.40 1.17
C LEU A 80 -11.63 -3.96 0.13
N VAL A 81 -12.08 -2.71 0.20
CA VAL A 81 -13.05 -2.12 -0.74
C VAL A 81 -12.48 -1.88 -2.15
N GLN A 82 -11.16 -1.77 -2.29
CA GLN A 82 -10.49 -1.64 -3.59
C GLN A 82 -9.94 -2.97 -4.12
N LYS A 83 -9.96 -4.04 -3.32
CA LYS A 83 -9.61 -5.38 -3.83
C LYS A 83 -10.72 -5.85 -4.75
N ILE A 84 -10.35 -6.22 -5.97
CA ILE A 84 -11.30 -6.73 -6.97
C ILE A 84 -12.08 -7.89 -6.36
N GLY A 85 -13.39 -7.68 -6.29
CA GLY A 85 -14.35 -8.71 -5.95
C GLY A 85 -15.15 -9.13 -7.17
N TRP A 86 -15.69 -10.34 -7.15
CA TRP A 86 -16.59 -10.82 -8.19
C TRP A 86 -17.70 -11.67 -7.58
N ILE A 87 -18.87 -11.65 -8.21
CA ILE A 87 -20.01 -12.48 -7.85
C ILE A 87 -20.16 -13.57 -8.91
N ARG A 88 -20.30 -14.81 -8.47
CA ARG A 88 -20.66 -15.92 -9.33
C ARG A 88 -22.13 -15.84 -9.74
N LYS A 89 -22.41 -15.82 -11.04
CA LYS A 89 -23.78 -15.68 -11.57
C LYS A 89 -24.72 -16.83 -11.21
N ASP A 90 -24.18 -18.05 -11.12
CA ASP A 90 -24.91 -19.29 -10.82
C ASP A 90 -25.24 -19.47 -9.33
N THR A 91 -24.33 -19.05 -8.45
CA THR A 91 -24.42 -19.30 -7.00
C THR A 91 -24.68 -18.06 -6.17
N GLY A 92 -24.59 -16.86 -6.77
CA GLY A 92 -24.66 -15.58 -6.05
C GLY A 92 -23.50 -15.35 -5.07
N LYS A 93 -22.52 -16.26 -4.99
CA LYS A 93 -21.42 -16.17 -4.03
C LYS A 93 -20.44 -15.08 -4.43
N PHE A 94 -20.08 -14.25 -3.45
CA PHE A 94 -19.09 -13.18 -3.58
C PHE A 94 -17.68 -13.67 -3.24
N TYR A 95 -16.70 -13.24 -4.02
CA TYR A 95 -15.29 -13.60 -3.90
C TYR A 95 -14.42 -12.34 -3.99
N ARG A 96 -13.17 -12.42 -3.49
CA ARG A 96 -12.15 -11.36 -3.57
C ARG A 96 -10.77 -11.93 -3.91
N ILE A 97 -9.94 -11.14 -4.57
CA ILE A 97 -8.51 -11.47 -4.76
C ILE A 97 -7.84 -11.66 -3.38
N GLY A 98 -7.19 -12.82 -3.19
CA GLY A 98 -6.54 -13.19 -1.92
C GLY A 98 -7.45 -13.87 -0.89
N MET A 99 -8.70 -14.20 -1.25
CA MET A 99 -9.56 -15.04 -0.42
C MET A 99 -8.98 -16.45 -0.27
N LYS A 100 -9.04 -17.03 0.92
CA LYS A 100 -8.64 -18.44 1.16
C LYS A 100 -9.60 -19.36 0.38
N ASN A 101 -9.05 -20.30 -0.39
CA ASN A 101 -9.78 -21.24 -1.27
C ASN A 101 -10.64 -20.55 -2.35
N PRO A 102 -10.03 -19.75 -3.26
CA PRO A 102 -10.77 -19.18 -4.37
C PRO A 102 -11.18 -20.31 -5.34
N PRO A 103 -12.35 -20.21 -5.99
CA PRO A 103 -12.70 -21.15 -7.04
C PRO A 103 -11.77 -21.04 -8.27
N PRO A 104 -11.65 -22.09 -9.09
CA PRO A 104 -10.79 -22.07 -10.26
C PRO A 104 -11.19 -20.97 -11.27
N PRO A 105 -10.20 -20.36 -11.97
CA PRO A 105 -10.44 -19.27 -12.91
C PRO A 105 -11.29 -19.73 -14.10
N VAL A 106 -12.19 -18.86 -14.55
CA VAL A 106 -12.99 -19.10 -15.76
C VAL A 106 -12.11 -18.85 -16.99
N LYS A 107 -11.89 -19.88 -17.81
CA LYS A 107 -11.08 -19.81 -19.05
C LYS A 107 -11.86 -19.28 -20.27
N LYS A 108 -13.09 -18.80 -20.09
CA LYS A 108 -13.92 -18.31 -21.18
C LYS A 108 -13.74 -16.80 -21.33
N PRO A 109 -13.60 -16.28 -22.57
CA PRO A 109 -13.45 -14.85 -22.80
C PRO A 109 -14.71 -14.08 -22.33
N PRO A 110 -14.57 -12.79 -21.95
CA PRO A 110 -15.71 -11.97 -21.59
C PRO A 110 -16.65 -11.82 -22.79
N ILE A 111 -17.95 -11.93 -22.52
CA ILE A 111 -18.98 -11.59 -23.50
C ILE A 111 -19.16 -10.08 -23.40
N GLY A 112 -18.78 -9.38 -24.47
CA GLY A 112 -19.11 -7.96 -24.68
C GLY A 112 -20.58 -7.78 -24.96
#